data_AF-A0A838LDZ1-F1
#
_entry.id   AF-A0A838LDZ1-F1
#
_cell.length_a   1.000
_cell.length_b   1.000
_cell.length_c   1.000
_cell.angle_alpha   90.00
_cell.angle_beta   90.00
_cell.angle_gamma   90.00
#
_symmetry.space_group_name_H-M   'P 1'
#
loop_
_entity.id
_entity.type
_entity.pdbx_description
1 polymer ?
#
loop_
_entity_poly.entity_id
_entity_poly.type
_entity_poly.pdbx_seq_one_letter_code
_entity_poly.pdbx_strand_id
1 'polypeptide(L)' 'MHEFQILTLSSSLPMGLMDEILTRTETVLQDHGASRIWIDRSQPGLTVLAEFPTAGGTTVGTAPVAELSPLV' A
#
# COMPACT_ATOMS: atom_id res chain seq x y z
N MET A 1 -16.32 -3.83 -0.95
CA MET A 1 -15.29 -2.92 -0.44
C MET A 1 -14.23 -3.81 0.19
N HIS A 2 -12.99 -3.69 -0.26
CA HIS A 2 -11.90 -4.54 0.19
C HIS A 2 -10.84 -3.68 0.87
N GLU A 3 -10.48 -4.08 2.09
CA GLU A 3 -9.45 -3.46 2.89
C GLU A 3 -8.12 -4.15 2.57
N PHE A 4 -7.10 -3.38 2.21
CA PHE A 4 -5.77 -3.88 1.90
C PHE A 4 -4.76 -3.29 2.87
N GLN A 5 -3.93 -4.15 3.46
CA GLN A 5 -2.73 -3.75 4.16
C GLN A 5 -1.67 -3.36 3.15
N ILE A 6 -1.30 -2.09 3.14
CA ILE A 6 -0.36 -1.54 2.16
C ILE A 6 1.06 -1.65 2.67
N LEU A 7 1.28 -1.21 3.92
CA LEU A 7 2.59 -1.26 4.56
C LEU A 7 2.46 -1.23 6.08
N THR A 8 3.49 -1.74 6.75
CA THR A 8 3.65 -1.64 8.21
C THR A 8 5.00 -1.03 8.51
N LEU A 9 5.01 0.07 9.23
CA LEU A 9 6.21 0.78 9.66
C LEU A 9 6.57 0.40 11.10
N SER A 10 7.87 0.25 11.35
CA SER A 10 8.37 0.08 12.71
C SER A 10 8.31 1.40 13.48
N SER A 11 7.99 1.34 14.77
CA SER A 11 7.93 2.52 15.65
C SER A 11 9.30 3.14 15.96
N SER A 12 10.41 2.47 15.61
CA SER A 12 11.78 2.99 15.74
C SER A 12 12.22 3.85 14.56
N LEU A 13 11.34 4.10 13.59
CA LEU A 13 11.67 4.82 12.37
C LEU A 13 11.73 6.33 12.66
N PRO A 14 12.73 7.07 12.11
CA PRO A 14 12.84 8.51 12.32
C PRO A 14 11.56 9.24 11.88
N MET A 15 11.09 10.19 12.69
CA MET A 15 9.80 10.85 12.45
C MET A 15 9.71 11.53 11.07
N GLY A 16 10.79 12.15 10.59
CA GLY A 16 10.83 12.77 9.27
C GLY A 16 10.74 11.76 8.12
N LEU A 17 11.38 10.59 8.27
CA LEU A 17 11.28 9.53 7.26
C LEU A 17 9.89 8.87 7.29
N MET A 18 9.30 8.74 8.47
CA MET A 18 7.92 8.25 8.64
C MET A 18 6.91 9.17 7.96
N ASP A 19 7.04 10.49 8.14
CA ASP A 19 6.22 11.50 7.47
C ASP A 19 6.35 11.39 5.94
N GLU A 20 7.57 11.37 5.41
CA GLU A 20 7.81 11.27 3.97
C GLU A 20 7.19 9.99 3.37
N ILE A 21 7.33 8.85 4.05
CA ILE A 21 6.74 7.58 3.60
C ILE A 21 5.21 7.67 3.60
N LEU A 22 4.60 8.22 4.65
CA LEU A 22 3.15 8.35 4.75
C LEU A 22 2.59 9.29 3.68
N THR A 23 3.18 10.47 3.50
CA THR A 23 2.76 11.43 2.46
C THR A 23 2.84 10.84 1.07
N ARG A 24 3.94 10.14 0.76
CA ARG A 24 4.12 9.54 -0.56
C ARG A 24 3.18 8.36 -0.79
N THR A 25 2.99 7.53 0.24
CA THR A 25 2.05 6.41 0.19
C THR A 25 0.63 6.90 -0.01
N GLU A 26 0.21 7.93 0.72
CA GLU A 26 -1.10 8.55 0.54
C GLU A 26 -1.30 9.05 -0.90
N THR A 27 -0.32 9.78 -1.43
CA THR A 27 -0.37 10.30 -2.80
C THR A 27 -0.55 9.18 -3.83
N VAL A 28 0.23 8.10 -3.71
CA VAL A 28 0.15 6.95 -4.62
C VAL A 28 -1.20 6.24 -4.47
N LEU A 29 -1.67 6.00 -3.25
CA LEU A 29 -2.95 5.34 -3.02
C LEU A 29 -4.13 6.15 -3.57
N GLN A 30 -4.10 7.47 -3.42
CA GLN A 30 -5.10 8.37 -4.00
C GLN A 30 -5.09 8.34 -5.53
N ASP A 31 -3.91 8.36 -6.16
CA ASP A 31 -3.76 8.23 -7.61
C ASP A 31 -4.33 6.90 -8.14
N HIS A 32 -4.16 5.83 -7.37
CA HIS A 32 -4.73 4.51 -7.66
C HIS A 32 -6.21 4.35 -7.26
N GLY A 33 -6.87 5.42 -6.82
CA GLY A 33 -8.30 5.43 -6.53
C GLY A 33 -8.68 4.83 -5.17
N ALA A 34 -7.80 4.88 -4.17
CA ALA A 34 -8.17 4.53 -2.80
C ALA A 34 -9.31 5.44 -2.33
N SER A 35 -10.41 4.83 -1.89
CA SER A 35 -11.58 5.53 -1.37
C SER A 35 -11.37 5.99 0.07
N ARG A 36 -10.54 5.27 0.84
CA ARG A 36 -10.21 5.62 2.22
C ARG A 36 -8.83 5.10 2.59
N ILE A 37 -8.06 5.88 3.33
CA ILE A 37 -6.73 5.52 3.83
C ILE A 37 -6.70 5.83 5.32
N TRP A 38 -6.21 4.90 6.14
CA TRP A 38 -6.08 5.10 7.58
C TRP A 38 -4.96 4.27 8.18
N ILE A 39 -4.62 4.60 9.43
CA ILE A 39 -3.58 3.94 10.19
C ILE A 39 -4.24 3.05 11.24
N ASP A 40 -4.00 1.75 11.18
CA ASP A 40 -4.30 0.84 12.29
C ASP A 40 -3.15 0.88 13.31
N ARG A 41 -3.53 1.19 14.56
CA ARG A 41 -2.64 1.22 15.72
C ARG A 41 -2.83 0.00 16.63
N SER A 42 -3.70 -0.93 16.24
CA SER A 42 -4.00 -2.15 17.00
C SER A 42 -2.88 -3.18 16.83
N GLN A 43 -2.09 -3.08 15.76
CA GLN A 43 -0.91 -3.90 15.48
C GLN A 43 0.35 -3.33 16.16
N PRO A 44 1.34 -4.17 16.51
CA PRO A 44 2.65 -3.71 16.97
C PRO A 44 3.41 -3.03 15.80
N GLY A 45 3.20 -1.72 15.65
CA GLY A 45 3.74 -0.93 14.55
C GLY A 45 2.72 0.10 14.05
N LEU A 46 3.07 0.84 13.01
CA LEU A 46 2.17 1.77 12.34
C LEU A 46 1.75 1.14 11.02
N THR A 47 0.57 0.52 11.00
CA THR A 47 0.07 -0.19 9.81
C THR A 47 -0.85 0.72 9.02
N VAL A 48 -0.55 0.91 7.74
CA VAL A 48 -1.38 1.71 6.82
C VAL A 48 -2.30 0.78 6.04
N LEU A 49 -3.59 1.04 6.14
CA LEU A 49 -4.66 0.36 5.45
C LEU A 49 -5.25 1.29 4.39
N ALA A 50 -5.65 0.71 3.27
CA ALA A 50 -6.38 1.40 2.23
C ALA A 50 -7.59 0.58 1.80
N GLU A 51 -8.72 1.27 1.64
CA GLU A 51 -9.93 0.73 1.05
C GLU A 51 -10.01 1.21 -0.40
N PHE A 52 -10.21 0.27 -1.31
CA PHE A 52 -10.47 0.57 -2.71
C PHE A 52 -11.94 0.29 -3.05
N PRO A 53 -12.60 1.19 -3.81
CA PRO A 53 -13.92 0.93 -4.31
C PRO A 53 -13.82 -0.24 -5.28
N THR A 54 -14.54 -1.32 -5.00
CA THR A 54 -14.61 -2.47 -5.91
C THR A 54 -15.45 -2.09 -7.13
N ALA A 55 -14.84 -1.39 -8.10
CA ALA A 55 -15.33 -1.41 -9.46
C ALA A 55 -15.01 -2.80 -10.02
N GLY A 56 -16.02 -3.51 -10.51
CA GLY A 56 -15.88 -4.89 -10.97
C GLY A 56 -14.67 -5.08 -11.89
N GLY A 57 -13.75 -5.95 -11.46
CA GLY A 57 -12.66 -6.45 -12.28
C GLY A 57 -11.51 -5.48 -12.52
N THR A 58 -10.60 -5.34 -11.57
CA THR A 58 -9.17 -5.13 -11.88
C THR A 58 -8.34 -5.65 -10.71
N THR A 59 -7.45 -6.57 -11.03
CA THR A 59 -6.54 -7.30 -10.13
C THR A 59 -5.56 -6.34 -9.45
N VAL A 60 -5.75 -6.07 -8.16
CA VAL A 60 -4.69 -5.49 -7.33
C VAL A 60 -3.74 -6.63 -6.96
N GLY A 61 -2.60 -6.72 -7.66
CA GLY A 61 -1.47 -7.55 -7.24
C GLY A 61 -1.07 -8.68 -8.18
N THR A 62 -0.54 -8.34 -9.36
CA THR A 62 0.59 -9.09 -9.92
C THR A 62 1.48 -8.05 -10.60
N ALA A 63 2.54 -7.61 -9.93
CA ALA A 63 3.67 -7.06 -10.69
C ALA A 63 4.02 -8.12 -11.75
N PRO A 64 4.17 -7.79 -13.05
CA PRO A 64 4.68 -8.77 -13.98
C PRO A 64 6.08 -9.12 -13.49
N VAL A 65 6.22 -10.27 -12.84
CA VAL A 65 7.52 -10.91 -12.76
C VAL A 65 7.88 -11.13 -14.22
N ALA A 66 8.83 -10.34 -14.70
CA ALA A 66 9.37 -10.53 -16.03
C ALA A 66 9.94 -11.94 -16.04
N GLU A 67 9.17 -12.89 -16.58
CA GLU A 67 9.63 -14.22 -16.88
C GLU A 67 10.67 -14.03 -17.97
N LEU A 68 11.94 -13.91 -17.56
CA LEU A 68 13.08 -13.93 -18.44
C LEU A 68 13.04 -15.26 -19.19
N SER A 69 12.48 -15.26 -20.40
CA SER A 69 12.50 -16.44 -21.26
C SER A 69 13.96 -16.86 -21.47
N PRO A 70 14.35 -18.11 -21.12
CA PRO A 70 15.63 -18.62 -21.59
C PRO A 70 15.50 -18.86 -23.09
N LEU A 71 16.29 -18.11 -23.87
CA LEU A 71 16.62 -18.46 -25.24
C LEU A 71 17.33 -19.82 -25.23
N VAL A 72 16.66 -20.87 -25.71
CA VAL A 72 17.32 -22.07 -26.24
C VAL A 72 16.54 -22.62 -27.42
#